data_AF-L8WZZ2-F1
#
_entry.id   AF-L8WZZ2-F1
#
_cell.length_a   1.000
_cell.length_b   1.000
_cell.length_c   1.000
_cell.angle_alpha   90.00
_cell.angle_beta   90.00
_cell.angle_gamma   90.00
#
_symmetry.space_group_name_H-M   'P 1'
#
loop_
_entity.id
_entity.type
_entity.pdbx_description
1 polymer ?
#
loop_
_entity_poly.entity_id
_entity_poly.type
_entity_poly.pdbx_seq_one_letter_code
_entity_poly.pdbx_strand_id
1 'polypeptide(L)'
;MRPSAINRLKVLVPVKRCVDYAVKIRVVNNAVDTNVKHSMNPFDEIAVEEAVRLREKMGEKIETITALTIGPTKSQETLRTALAMGADTGIHVEIPESSSPEPLGIAKTIAALIKRDKPDIVIMGKQAIDGDQGMTGQMLAGLLEWPQGTQASKVVIRDGEKEVDVTREIDGGSETVRLALPTIITTDLSKCFRLNKGDLDQTLLEPRYASLPNIMKAKKKKIEKVTPESLGVDLAPVLETVGVSEPPKRVGGGKVRRLKRDLRPSRYSLDLTRILNSDIQPYVDPHNQMRVLPDVISSYDSASCYSQTKAVLVEREQIDTVIVPQLARHF
;
A
#
# COMPACT_ATOMS: atom_id res chain seq x y z
N MET A 1 32.29 17.03 28.61
CA MET A 1 31.75 16.29 27.44
C MET A 1 30.36 16.83 27.16
N ARG A 2 30.16 17.61 26.09
CA ARG A 2 28.79 17.93 25.65
C ARG A 2 28.20 16.65 25.06
N PRO A 3 26.97 16.23 25.43
CA PRO A 3 26.34 15.12 24.75
C PRO A 3 26.26 15.47 23.26
N SER A 4 26.81 14.61 22.42
CA SER A 4 26.65 14.67 20.97
C SER A 4 25.16 14.81 20.64
N ALA A 5 24.81 15.73 19.73
CA ALA A 5 23.43 15.99 19.33
C ALA A 5 22.69 14.68 19.11
N ILE A 6 21.65 14.44 19.90
CA ILE A 6 20.70 13.36 19.65
C ILE A 6 20.14 13.66 18.26
N ASN A 7 20.46 12.84 17.25
CA ASN A 7 19.86 12.96 15.92
C ASN A 7 18.38 12.65 16.09
N ARG A 8 17.56 13.70 16.24
CA ARG A 8 16.12 13.57 16.32
C ARG A 8 15.61 13.30 14.90
N LEU A 9 14.90 12.19 14.75
CA LEU A 9 14.38 11.69 13.48
C LEU A 9 13.09 12.42 13.12
N LYS A 10 12.96 12.76 11.85
CA LYS A 10 11.75 13.36 11.27
C LYS A 10 11.01 12.31 10.45
N VAL A 11 9.72 12.14 10.73
CA VAL A 11 8.87 11.15 10.05
C VAL A 11 7.88 11.85 9.13
N LEU A 12 7.85 11.44 7.86
CA LEU A 12 6.86 11.86 6.88
C LEU A 12 5.84 10.73 6.65
N VAL A 13 4.56 11.05 6.76
CA VAL A 13 3.45 10.09 6.58
C VAL A 13 2.50 10.58 5.49
N PRO A 14 2.65 10.12 4.24
CA PRO A 14 1.68 10.35 3.19
C PRO A 14 0.34 9.66 3.51
N VAL A 15 -0.76 10.38 3.33
CA VAL A 15 -2.14 9.91 3.53
C VAL A 15 -3.01 10.28 2.33
N LYS A 16 -3.78 9.32 1.83
CA LYS A 16 -4.67 9.48 0.69
C LYS A 16 -6.15 9.46 1.12
N ARG A 17 -6.93 10.34 0.51
CA ARG A 17 -8.40 10.33 0.59
C ARG A 17 -8.95 9.33 -0.41
N CYS A 18 -9.62 8.29 0.07
CA CYS A 18 -10.23 7.23 -0.75
C CYS A 18 -11.73 7.13 -0.46
N VAL A 19 -12.47 6.44 -1.33
CA VAL A 19 -13.86 6.06 -1.03
C VAL A 19 -13.87 5.12 0.18
N ASP A 20 -14.83 5.31 1.08
CA ASP A 20 -14.96 4.49 2.29
C ASP A 20 -15.25 3.02 1.90
N TYR A 21 -14.47 2.09 2.44
CA TYR A 21 -14.56 0.65 2.15
C TYR A 21 -15.92 0.04 2.56
N ALA A 22 -16.67 0.69 3.45
CA ALA A 22 -18.02 0.26 3.83
C ALA A 22 -19.07 0.58 2.74
N VAL A 23 -18.74 1.45 1.77
CA VAL A 23 -19.66 1.85 0.71
C VAL A 23 -19.50 0.93 -0.50
N LYS A 24 -20.63 0.44 -1.01
CA LYS A 24 -20.66 -0.30 -2.28
C LYS A 24 -20.58 0.67 -3.44
N ILE A 25 -19.44 0.66 -4.11
CA ILE A 25 -19.16 1.42 -5.31
C ILE A 25 -19.93 0.82 -6.51
N ARG A 26 -20.38 1.69 -7.42
CA ARG A 26 -21.02 1.31 -8.69
C ARG A 26 -20.27 1.93 -9.86
N VAL A 27 -20.35 1.30 -11.02
CA VAL A 27 -19.82 1.86 -12.27
C VAL A 27 -20.98 2.50 -13.04
N VAL A 28 -20.82 3.77 -13.41
CA VAL A 28 -21.79 4.55 -14.19
C VAL A 28 -21.04 5.20 -15.37
N ASN A 29 -21.54 5.03 -16.60
CA ASN A 29 -20.95 5.62 -17.81
C ASN A 29 -19.44 5.34 -17.98
N ASN A 30 -19.03 4.08 -17.82
CA ASN A 30 -17.63 3.64 -17.88
C ASN A 30 -16.69 4.29 -16.85
N ALA A 31 -17.23 4.92 -15.81
CA ALA A 31 -16.49 5.53 -14.72
C ALA A 31 -17.01 5.06 -13.36
N VAL A 32 -16.15 5.14 -12.35
CA VAL A 32 -16.51 4.82 -10.97
C VAL A 32 -17.31 5.98 -10.36
N ASP A 33 -18.45 5.70 -9.72
CA ASP A 33 -19.19 6.74 -8.99
C ASP A 33 -18.43 7.17 -7.73
N THR A 34 -17.97 8.42 -7.74
CA THR A 34 -17.21 9.04 -6.64
C THR A 34 -18.09 9.92 -5.74
N ASN A 35 -19.40 10.07 -5.99
CA ASN A 35 -20.27 10.89 -5.14
C ASN A 35 -20.75 10.14 -3.89
N VAL A 36 -19.78 9.60 -3.14
CA VAL A 36 -19.98 8.76 -1.97
C VAL A 36 -19.13 9.26 -0.80
N LYS A 37 -19.39 8.71 0.39
CA LYS A 37 -18.57 9.00 1.56
C LYS A 37 -17.12 8.58 1.30
N HIS A 38 -16.20 9.47 1.64
CA HIS A 38 -14.76 9.21 1.57
C HIS A 38 -14.19 9.14 2.99
N SER A 39 -13.11 8.38 3.13
CA SER A 39 -12.35 8.23 4.37
C SER A 39 -10.85 8.32 4.07
N MET A 40 -10.03 8.24 5.12
CA MET A 40 -8.62 7.94 4.94
C MET A 40 -8.48 6.52 4.39
N ASN A 41 -7.46 6.30 3.56
CA ASN A 41 -7.08 4.95 3.13
C ASN A 41 -6.74 4.10 4.38
N PRO A 42 -7.32 2.89 4.54
CA PRO A 42 -7.07 2.07 5.73
C PRO A 42 -5.60 1.72 5.97
N PHE A 43 -4.81 1.54 4.90
CA PHE A 43 -3.37 1.29 5.03
C PHE A 43 -2.61 2.52 5.55
N ASP A 44 -3.07 3.73 5.21
CA ASP A 44 -2.45 4.98 5.65
C ASP A 44 -2.82 5.31 7.10
N GLU A 45 -4.00 4.91 7.57
CA GLU A 45 -4.38 4.99 8.99
C GLU A 45 -3.39 4.20 9.87
N ILE A 46 -2.98 3.02 9.41
CA ILE A 46 -1.97 2.19 10.08
C ILE A 46 -0.59 2.85 10.02
N ALA A 47 -0.24 3.49 8.90
CA ALA A 47 1.02 4.22 8.77
C ALA A 47 1.12 5.38 9.78
N VAL A 48 0.03 6.14 9.95
CA VAL A 48 -0.04 7.21 10.96
C VAL A 48 0.06 6.64 12.37
N GLU A 49 -0.65 5.56 12.68
CA GLU A 49 -0.57 4.91 14.00
C GLU A 49 0.84 4.42 14.30
N GLU A 50 1.53 3.82 13.31
CA GLU A 50 2.88 3.33 13.52
C GLU A 50 3.87 4.47 13.78
N ALA A 51 3.76 5.58 13.05
CA ALA A 51 4.57 6.77 13.31
C ALA A 51 4.37 7.28 14.76
N VAL A 52 3.13 7.32 15.24
CA VAL A 52 2.81 7.75 16.61
C VAL A 52 3.36 6.77 17.65
N ARG A 53 3.26 5.46 17.41
CA ARG A 53 3.81 4.43 18.32
C ARG A 53 5.33 4.43 18.35
N LEU A 54 5.99 4.65 17.22
CA LEU A 54 7.43 4.83 17.18
C LEU A 54 7.85 6.01 18.07
N ARG A 55 7.11 7.12 18.03
CA ARG A 55 7.32 8.25 18.94
C ARG A 55 7.05 7.89 20.40
N GLU A 56 6.01 7.12 20.71
CA GLU A 56 5.75 6.68 22.09
C GLU A 56 6.86 5.79 22.65
N LYS A 57 7.43 4.90 21.82
CA LYS A 57 8.53 4.01 22.21
C LYS A 57 9.87 4.73 22.33
N MET A 58 10.16 5.65 21.41
CA MET A 58 11.47 6.30 21.31
C MET A 58 11.53 7.67 21.98
N GLY A 59 10.39 8.21 22.41
CA GLY A 59 10.29 9.51 23.07
C GLY A 59 10.82 10.65 22.20
N GLU A 60 11.72 11.46 22.77
CA GLU A 60 12.31 12.63 22.13
C GLU A 60 13.19 12.34 20.91
N LYS A 61 13.48 11.06 20.61
CA LYS A 61 14.22 10.69 19.39
C LYS A 61 13.40 10.91 18.12
N ILE A 62 12.05 10.92 18.19
CA ILE A 62 11.22 11.36 17.07
C ILE A 62 10.90 12.84 17.28
N GLU A 63 11.46 13.71 16.43
CA GLU A 63 11.27 15.16 16.51
C GLU A 63 9.85 15.57 16.11
N THR A 64 9.44 15.10 14.94
CA THR A 64 8.21 15.55 14.28
C THR A 64 7.62 14.44 13.43
N ILE A 65 6.28 14.36 13.46
CA ILE A 65 5.48 13.55 12.54
C ILE A 65 4.72 14.51 11.62
N THR A 66 5.07 14.50 10.35
CA THR A 66 4.44 15.35 9.33
C THR A 66 3.52 14.51 8.47
N ALA A 67 2.23 14.81 8.48
CA ALA A 67 1.27 14.17 7.58
C ALA A 67 1.25 14.91 6.23
N LEU A 68 1.21 14.19 5.11
CA LEU A 68 1.19 14.77 3.77
C LEU A 68 -0.02 14.24 3.00
N THR A 69 -0.78 15.10 2.34
CA THR A 69 -1.80 14.66 1.38
C THR A 69 -1.65 15.38 0.05
N ILE A 70 -1.86 14.66 -1.05
CA ILE A 70 -1.85 15.18 -2.42
C ILE A 70 -3.24 14.92 -2.98
N GLY A 71 -4.01 15.99 -3.19
CA GLY A 71 -5.43 15.84 -3.55
C GLY A 71 -6.19 17.15 -3.61
N PRO A 72 -7.49 17.10 -3.97
CA PRO A 72 -8.37 18.26 -3.99
C PRO A 72 -8.53 18.87 -2.60
N THR A 73 -9.08 20.08 -2.52
CA THR A 73 -9.35 20.82 -1.27
C THR A 73 -10.07 19.97 -0.21
N LYS A 74 -10.97 19.07 -0.64
CA LYS A 74 -11.69 18.12 0.22
C LYS A 74 -10.77 17.15 0.97
N SER A 75 -9.56 16.88 0.47
CA SER A 75 -8.53 16.03 1.12
C SER A 75 -7.98 16.63 2.41
N GLN A 76 -8.21 17.92 2.64
CA GLN A 76 -7.85 18.57 3.89
C GLN A 76 -8.57 17.93 5.09
N GLU A 77 -9.77 17.37 4.92
CA GLU A 77 -10.47 16.63 5.99
C GLU A 77 -9.68 15.40 6.43
N THR A 78 -9.22 14.59 5.48
CA THR A 78 -8.36 13.42 5.73
C THR A 78 -7.08 13.82 6.47
N LEU A 79 -6.46 14.94 6.07
CA LEU A 79 -5.27 15.46 6.74
C LEU A 79 -5.57 15.88 8.20
N ARG A 80 -6.74 16.47 8.46
CA ARG A 80 -7.18 16.80 9.83
C ARG A 80 -7.39 15.56 10.68
N THR A 81 -7.87 14.46 10.10
CA THR A 81 -7.97 13.16 10.78
C THR A 81 -6.59 12.66 11.19
N ALA A 82 -5.58 12.69 10.30
CA ALA A 82 -4.21 12.29 10.64
C ALA A 82 -3.62 13.15 11.78
N LEU A 83 -3.87 14.46 11.74
CA LEU A 83 -3.49 15.40 12.81
C LEU A 83 -4.19 15.13 14.15
N ALA A 84 -5.41 14.59 14.11
CA ALA A 84 -6.18 14.20 15.29
C ALA A 84 -5.72 12.86 15.87
N MET A 85 -5.23 11.94 15.03
CA MET A 85 -4.63 10.68 15.46
C MET A 85 -3.30 10.89 16.18
N GLY A 86 -2.49 11.85 15.73
CA GLY A 86 -1.27 12.20 16.45
C GLY A 86 -0.17 12.90 15.65
N ALA A 87 -0.36 13.15 14.35
CA ALA A 87 0.61 13.91 13.56
C ALA A 87 0.72 15.38 14.06
N ASP A 88 1.91 15.96 13.97
CA ASP A 88 2.23 17.29 14.54
C ASP A 88 1.91 18.41 13.55
N THR A 89 2.31 18.23 12.29
CA THR A 89 2.12 19.19 11.21
C THR A 89 1.54 18.51 9.98
N GLY A 90 0.89 19.28 9.12
CA GLY A 90 0.29 18.80 7.88
C GLY A 90 0.79 19.56 6.67
N ILE A 91 1.01 18.86 5.57
CA ILE A 91 1.28 19.43 4.25
C ILE A 91 0.15 18.98 3.33
N HIS A 92 -0.48 19.94 2.65
CA HIS A 92 -1.49 19.68 1.63
C HIS A 92 -0.96 20.19 0.29
N VAL A 93 -0.64 19.25 -0.60
CA VAL A 93 -0.39 19.56 -2.00
C VAL A 93 -1.73 19.61 -2.71
N GLU A 94 -2.18 20.82 -3.00
CA GLU A 94 -3.51 21.08 -3.56
C GLU A 94 -3.48 20.88 -5.08
N ILE A 95 -4.33 19.96 -5.56
CA ILE A 95 -4.54 19.70 -7.00
C ILE A 95 -6.01 19.90 -7.36
N PRO A 96 -6.34 20.23 -8.62
CA PRO A 96 -7.73 20.32 -9.07
C PRO A 96 -8.48 19.00 -8.87
N GLU A 97 -9.79 19.05 -8.62
CA GLU A 97 -10.64 17.85 -8.47
C GLU A 97 -10.73 17.00 -9.76
N SER A 98 -10.45 17.60 -10.92
CA SER A 98 -10.34 16.90 -12.20
C SER A 98 -9.02 16.15 -12.41
N SER A 99 -8.03 16.36 -11.54
CA SER A 99 -6.72 15.71 -11.65
C SER A 99 -6.73 14.36 -10.94
N SER A 100 -6.28 13.32 -11.65
CA SER A 100 -6.04 11.98 -11.11
C SER A 100 -4.54 11.69 -11.24
N PRO A 101 -3.72 12.07 -10.25
CA PRO A 101 -2.28 11.97 -10.36
C PRO A 101 -1.84 10.51 -10.33
N GLU A 102 -0.94 10.16 -11.24
CA GLU A 102 -0.35 8.83 -11.32
C GLU A 102 0.68 8.58 -10.22
N PRO A 103 0.97 7.31 -9.87
CA PRO A 103 1.95 6.96 -8.84
C PRO A 103 3.31 7.61 -9.04
N LEU A 104 3.78 7.72 -10.28
CA LEU A 104 5.07 8.34 -10.58
C LEU A 104 5.06 9.84 -10.30
N GLY A 105 3.98 10.54 -10.68
CA GLY A 105 3.80 11.96 -10.36
C GLY A 105 3.76 12.20 -8.85
N ILE A 106 2.98 11.37 -8.13
CA ILE A 106 2.90 11.40 -6.66
C ILE A 106 4.29 11.16 -6.04
N ALA A 107 5.03 10.15 -6.51
CA ALA A 107 6.37 9.84 -6.02
C ALA A 107 7.36 10.99 -6.26
N LYS A 108 7.31 11.66 -7.44
CA LYS A 108 8.12 12.86 -7.72
C LYS A 108 7.76 14.02 -6.78
N THR A 109 6.48 14.25 -6.51
CA THR A 109 6.03 15.28 -5.55
C THR A 109 6.56 14.99 -4.15
N ILE A 110 6.45 13.75 -3.67
CA ILE A 110 6.96 13.36 -2.36
C ILE A 110 8.50 13.49 -2.33
N ALA A 111 9.20 13.09 -3.39
CA ALA A 111 10.65 13.24 -3.49
C ALA A 111 11.10 14.71 -3.43
N ALA A 112 10.37 15.64 -4.07
CA ALA A 112 10.65 17.07 -3.99
C ALA A 112 10.48 17.60 -2.55
N LEU A 113 9.43 17.17 -1.86
CA LEU A 113 9.21 17.51 -0.45
C LEU A 113 10.27 16.92 0.47
N ILE A 114 10.72 15.69 0.21
CA ILE A 114 11.80 15.06 0.96
C ILE A 114 13.12 15.84 0.80
N LYS A 115 13.43 16.32 -0.41
CA LYS A 115 14.62 17.16 -0.65
C LYS A 115 14.54 18.49 0.11
N ARG A 116 13.34 19.05 0.24
CA ARG A 116 13.07 20.33 0.93
C ARG A 116 13.13 20.19 2.46
N ASP A 117 12.38 19.22 3.01
CA ASP A 117 12.09 19.13 4.45
C ASP A 117 13.01 18.13 5.17
N LYS A 118 13.74 17.30 4.40
CA LYS A 118 14.73 16.30 4.85
C LYS A 118 14.21 15.40 5.98
N PRO A 119 13.10 14.67 5.78
CA PRO A 119 12.69 13.62 6.69
C PRO A 119 13.69 12.44 6.65
N ASP A 120 13.80 11.72 7.76
CA ASP A 120 14.68 10.55 7.87
C ASP A 120 13.92 9.25 7.56
N ILE A 121 12.61 9.24 7.81
CA ILE A 121 11.76 8.05 7.62
C ILE A 121 10.48 8.46 6.90
N VAL A 122 10.12 7.71 5.87
CA VAL A 122 8.80 7.81 5.23
C VAL A 122 8.02 6.55 5.56
N ILE A 123 6.85 6.70 6.18
CA ILE A 123 5.94 5.58 6.46
C ILE A 123 4.65 5.83 5.69
N MET A 124 4.25 4.91 4.82
CA MET A 124 3.02 5.03 4.01
C MET A 124 2.28 3.70 3.96
N GLY A 125 1.02 3.69 3.50
CA GLY A 125 0.31 2.44 3.24
C GLY A 125 0.92 1.65 2.08
N LYS A 126 0.81 0.32 2.14
CA LYS A 126 1.20 -0.61 1.06
C LYS A 126 0.55 -0.24 -0.28
N GLN A 127 -0.75 -0.01 -0.26
CA GLN A 127 -1.54 0.35 -1.43
C GLN A 127 -2.72 1.24 -1.03
N ALA A 128 -3.31 1.91 -2.00
CA ALA A 128 -4.56 2.63 -1.82
C ALA A 128 -5.70 1.81 -2.39
N ILE A 129 -6.81 1.72 -1.67
CA ILE A 129 -7.96 0.86 -2.02
C ILE A 129 -8.71 1.28 -3.29
N ASP A 130 -8.38 2.45 -3.87
CA ASP A 130 -8.98 2.94 -5.10
C ASP A 130 -8.27 2.43 -6.36
N GLY A 131 -6.95 2.60 -6.43
CA GLY A 131 -6.12 2.17 -7.56
C GLY A 131 -5.50 0.78 -7.38
N ASP A 132 -5.32 0.33 -6.13
CA ASP A 132 -4.76 -0.96 -5.74
C ASP A 132 -3.40 -1.33 -6.38
N GLN A 133 -2.66 -0.32 -6.82
CA GLN A 133 -1.40 -0.49 -7.56
C GLN A 133 -0.20 -0.83 -6.66
N GLY A 134 -0.17 -0.26 -5.45
CA GLY A 134 0.94 -0.45 -4.51
C GLY A 134 2.33 -0.11 -5.09
N MET A 135 2.43 0.92 -5.95
CA MET A 135 3.67 1.28 -6.65
C MET A 135 4.37 2.54 -6.10
N THR A 136 3.63 3.47 -5.48
CA THR A 136 4.13 4.80 -5.11
C THR A 136 5.34 4.73 -4.18
N GLY A 137 5.34 3.83 -3.19
CA GLY A 137 6.45 3.71 -2.23
C GLY A 137 7.73 3.19 -2.87
N GLN A 138 7.61 2.19 -3.73
CA GLN A 138 8.74 1.58 -4.44
C GLN A 138 9.31 2.52 -5.50
N MET A 139 8.44 3.23 -6.22
CA MET A 139 8.87 4.28 -7.15
C MET A 139 9.62 5.40 -6.40
N LEU A 140 9.13 5.81 -5.24
CA LEU A 140 9.80 6.81 -4.40
C LEU A 140 11.18 6.33 -3.94
N ALA A 141 11.32 5.06 -3.56
CA ALA A 141 12.60 4.45 -3.20
C ALA A 141 13.59 4.49 -4.35
N GLY A 142 13.14 4.13 -5.56
CA GLY A 142 13.97 4.21 -6.77
C GLY A 142 14.40 5.63 -7.12
N LEU A 143 13.50 6.62 -6.99
CA LEU A 143 13.80 8.03 -7.29
C LEU A 143 14.80 8.67 -6.32
N LEU A 144 14.84 8.20 -5.07
CA LEU A 144 15.71 8.73 -4.02
C LEU A 144 16.95 7.87 -3.78
N GLU A 145 17.01 6.68 -4.38
CA GLU A 145 18.00 5.64 -4.09
C GLU A 145 18.01 5.27 -2.58
N TRP A 146 16.82 5.23 -1.96
CA TRP A 146 16.67 4.91 -0.55
C TRP A 146 16.37 3.42 -0.33
N PRO A 147 16.89 2.83 0.75
CA PRO A 147 16.42 1.53 1.23
C PRO A 147 14.90 1.52 1.44
N GLN A 148 14.28 0.36 1.18
CA GLN A 148 12.84 0.18 1.35
C GLN A 148 12.46 -1.09 2.10
N GLY A 149 11.51 -0.94 3.02
CA GLY A 149 10.85 -2.03 3.74
C GLY A 149 9.41 -2.13 3.30
N THR A 150 9.14 -2.98 2.30
CA THR A 150 7.80 -3.19 1.78
C THR A 150 6.99 -4.14 2.66
N GLN A 151 5.66 -4.00 2.66
CA GLN A 151 4.72 -4.88 3.37
C GLN A 151 5.09 -5.14 4.84
N ALA A 152 5.46 -4.08 5.56
CA ALA A 152 5.95 -4.16 6.93
C ALA A 152 4.83 -4.58 7.90
N SER A 153 5.08 -5.66 8.65
CA SER A 153 4.30 -6.11 9.79
C SER A 153 4.89 -5.65 11.12
N LYS A 154 6.19 -5.37 11.20
CA LYS A 154 6.84 -4.80 12.41
C LYS A 154 7.97 -3.87 12.03
N VAL A 155 8.07 -2.72 12.70
CA VAL A 155 9.16 -1.76 12.55
C VAL A 155 9.83 -1.54 13.89
N VAL A 156 11.15 -1.72 13.94
CA VAL A 156 11.98 -1.47 15.13
C VAL A 156 13.18 -0.64 14.71
N ILE A 157 13.25 0.59 15.23
CA ILE A 157 14.43 1.44 15.06
C ILE A 157 15.43 1.05 16.13
N ARG A 158 16.67 0.76 15.73
CA ARG A 158 17.72 0.32 16.65
C ARG A 158 18.30 1.50 17.41
N ASP A 159 18.53 1.31 18.70
CA ASP A 159 19.00 2.38 19.58
C ASP A 159 20.48 2.69 19.34
N GLY A 160 20.77 3.92 18.91
CA GLY A 160 22.14 4.41 18.69
C GLY A 160 22.72 4.10 17.31
N GLU A 161 22.00 3.33 16.48
CA GLU A 161 22.38 2.99 15.10
C GLU A 161 21.46 3.73 14.12
N LYS A 162 21.97 4.08 12.93
CA LYS A 162 21.17 4.63 11.83
C LYS A 162 20.48 3.51 11.04
N GLU A 163 19.89 2.56 11.74
CA GLU A 163 19.36 1.33 11.16
C GLU A 163 17.97 1.01 11.70
N VAL A 164 17.15 0.43 10.82
CA VAL A 164 15.78 0.00 11.11
C VAL A 164 15.65 -1.46 10.71
N ASP A 165 15.22 -2.29 11.67
CA ASP A 165 14.83 -3.67 11.41
C ASP A 165 13.33 -3.66 11.04
N VAL A 166 13.03 -4.07 9.80
CA VAL A 166 11.67 -4.17 9.26
C VAL A 166 11.32 -5.63 9.02
N THR A 167 10.35 -6.15 9.77
CA THR A 167 9.76 -7.46 9.48
C THR A 167 8.69 -7.29 8.43
N ARG A 168 8.83 -8.00 7.31
CA ARG A 168 7.89 -8.01 6.19
C ARG A 168 7.28 -9.39 6.00
N GLU A 169 6.05 -9.39 5.52
CA GLU A 169 5.34 -10.60 5.12
C GLU A 169 5.69 -10.96 3.68
N ILE A 170 5.96 -12.24 3.46
CA ILE A 170 6.16 -12.85 2.14
C ILE A 170 5.28 -14.10 2.05
N ASP A 171 5.06 -14.62 0.85
CA ASP A 171 4.19 -15.79 0.66
C ASP A 171 4.66 -17.01 1.48
N GLY A 172 5.97 -17.13 1.73
CA GLY A 172 6.58 -18.18 2.54
C GLY A 172 6.59 -17.94 4.06
N GLY A 173 6.07 -16.82 4.55
CA GLY A 173 6.07 -16.47 5.98
C GLY A 173 6.50 -15.03 6.24
N SER A 174 7.42 -14.83 7.18
CA SER A 174 7.93 -13.50 7.54
C SER A 174 9.45 -13.47 7.52
N GLU A 175 10.01 -12.38 7.00
CA GLU A 175 11.45 -12.14 7.03
C GLU A 175 11.73 -10.76 7.63
N THR A 176 12.88 -10.61 8.28
CA THR A 176 13.31 -9.32 8.83
C THR A 176 14.48 -8.81 8.02
N VAL A 177 14.30 -7.67 7.38
CA VAL A 177 15.33 -6.96 6.63
C VAL A 177 15.84 -5.79 7.44
N ARG A 178 17.15 -5.53 7.35
CA ARG A 178 17.79 -4.39 8.00
C ARG A 178 18.05 -3.31 6.97
N LEU A 179 17.63 -2.09 7.28
CA LEU A 179 17.68 -0.95 6.37
C LEU A 179 18.42 0.21 7.03
N ALA A 180 19.29 0.87 6.28
CA ALA A 180 19.93 2.09 6.73
C ALA A 180 18.96 3.29 6.65
N LEU A 181 19.09 4.25 7.56
CA LEU A 181 18.42 5.54 7.48
C LEU A 181 19.19 6.49 6.56
N PRO A 182 18.50 7.28 5.71
CA PRO A 182 17.04 7.41 5.61
C PRO A 182 16.39 6.25 4.83
N THR A 183 15.14 5.89 5.18
CA THR A 183 14.44 4.72 4.61
C THR A 183 12.97 4.99 4.33
N ILE A 184 12.40 4.20 3.41
CA ILE A 184 10.97 4.18 3.12
C ILE A 184 10.35 2.88 3.62
N ILE A 185 9.20 2.96 4.27
CA ILE A 185 8.50 1.80 4.83
C ILE A 185 7.05 1.85 4.38
N THR A 186 6.55 0.74 3.84
CA THR A 186 5.13 0.59 3.48
C THR A 186 4.46 -0.38 4.45
N THR A 187 3.36 0.02 5.09
CA THR A 187 2.66 -0.80 6.10
C THR A 187 1.52 -1.60 5.49
N ASP A 188 1.39 -2.87 5.89
CA ASP A 188 0.32 -3.77 5.42
C ASP A 188 -0.79 -3.98 6.47
N LEU A 189 -1.97 -4.41 6.01
CA LEU A 189 -3.12 -4.79 6.86
C LEU A 189 -2.88 -6.09 7.64
N SER A 190 -1.88 -6.90 7.25
CA SER A 190 -1.51 -8.14 7.94
C SER A 190 -1.17 -7.91 9.41
N LYS A 191 -0.83 -6.67 9.79
CA LYS A 191 -0.70 -6.22 11.18
C LYS A 191 -1.99 -6.29 12.00
N CYS A 192 -3.15 -6.24 11.34
CA CYS A 192 -4.48 -6.35 11.96
C CYS A 192 -5.04 -7.78 11.95
N PHE A 193 -4.67 -8.64 10.99
CA PHE A 193 -5.37 -9.92 10.77
C PHE A 193 -4.77 -11.17 11.44
N ARG A 194 -3.51 -11.13 11.91
CA ARG A 194 -2.88 -12.24 12.68
C ARG A 194 -3.39 -12.35 14.13
N LEU A 195 -4.69 -12.15 14.38
CA LEU A 195 -5.31 -12.20 15.71
C LEU A 195 -6.20 -13.42 15.96
N ASN A 196 -6.10 -14.45 15.11
CA ASN A 196 -6.75 -15.74 15.39
C ASN A 196 -5.71 -16.83 15.57
N LYS A 197 -5.06 -16.85 16.76
CA LYS A 197 -4.68 -18.05 17.56
C LYS A 197 -3.51 -17.72 18.51
N GLY A 198 -3.81 -17.63 19.81
CA GLY A 198 -2.95 -18.16 20.88
C GLY A 198 -1.79 -17.32 21.41
N ASP A 199 -1.19 -16.39 20.66
CA ASP A 199 -0.01 -15.68 21.14
C ASP A 199 -0.38 -14.39 21.91
N LEU A 200 -0.24 -14.47 23.23
CA LEU A 200 -0.64 -13.45 24.21
C LEU A 200 0.37 -12.30 24.37
N ASP A 201 1.36 -12.17 23.47
CA ASP A 201 2.37 -11.10 23.52
C ASP A 201 2.53 -10.42 22.14
N GLN A 202 2.36 -9.09 22.13
CA GLN A 202 2.67 -8.11 21.07
C GLN A 202 1.58 -7.70 20.04
N THR A 203 0.53 -7.09 20.58
CA THR A 203 0.03 -5.72 20.23
C THR A 203 -0.56 -5.44 18.83
N LEU A 204 -1.86 -5.72 18.72
CA LEU A 204 -2.94 -5.01 17.97
C LEU A 204 -2.54 -3.79 17.08
N LEU A 205 -2.74 -3.95 15.76
CA LEU A 205 -2.80 -2.99 14.64
C LEU A 205 -3.90 -1.92 14.53
N GLU A 206 -4.93 -1.90 15.38
CA GLU A 206 -6.08 -1.04 15.09
C GLU A 206 -5.73 0.45 15.26
N PRO A 207 -5.95 1.28 14.22
CA PRO A 207 -5.73 2.72 14.32
C PRO A 207 -6.52 3.29 15.50
N ARG A 208 -5.87 4.11 16.34
CA ARG A 208 -6.54 4.67 17.51
C ARG A 208 -7.69 5.58 17.09
N TYR A 209 -8.81 5.48 17.81
CA TYR A 209 -9.87 6.48 17.68
C TYR A 209 -9.40 7.83 18.19
N ALA A 210 -9.51 8.86 17.34
CA ALA A 210 -9.20 10.21 17.75
C ALA A 210 -10.24 10.70 18.78
N SER A 211 -9.77 11.07 19.97
CA SER A 211 -10.64 11.64 21.01
C SER A 211 -11.15 13.03 20.60
N LEU A 212 -12.34 13.43 21.07
CA LEU A 212 -12.92 14.76 20.80
C LEU A 212 -11.95 15.92 21.11
N PRO A 213 -11.17 15.90 22.22
CA PRO A 213 -10.16 16.93 22.47
C PRO A 213 -9.07 16.99 21.39
N ASN A 214 -8.64 15.84 20.87
CA ASN A 214 -7.61 15.78 19.83
C ASN A 214 -8.14 16.27 18.49
N ILE A 215 -9.40 15.97 18.15
CA ILE A 215 -10.08 16.51 16.97
C ILE A 215 -10.14 18.05 17.04
N MET A 216 -10.45 18.61 18.20
CA MET A 216 -10.48 20.07 18.40
C MET A 216 -9.09 20.70 18.31
N LYS A 217 -8.05 20.05 18.83
CA LYS A 217 -6.65 20.49 18.68
C LYS A 217 -6.21 20.41 17.22
N ALA A 218 -6.59 19.35 16.51
CA ALA A 218 -6.23 19.12 15.11
C ALA A 218 -6.73 20.23 14.18
N LYS A 219 -7.90 20.83 14.47
CA LYS A 219 -8.40 22.01 13.73
C LYS A 219 -7.50 23.23 13.84
N LYS A 220 -6.76 23.38 14.94
CA LYS A 220 -5.84 24.51 15.19
C LYS A 220 -4.42 24.27 14.69
N LYS A 221 -4.03 23.01 14.43
CA LYS A 221 -2.69 22.67 13.95
C LYS A 221 -2.43 23.29 12.57
N LYS A 222 -1.17 23.64 12.32
CA LYS A 222 -0.72 24.25 11.06
C LYS A 222 -0.82 23.22 9.92
N ILE A 223 -1.48 23.63 8.84
CA ILE A 223 -1.45 22.94 7.55
C ILE A 223 -0.78 23.89 6.57
N GLU A 224 0.36 23.48 6.03
CA GLU A 224 1.00 24.16 4.92
C GLU A 224 0.31 23.77 3.62
N LYS A 225 -0.07 24.75 2.81
CA LYS A 225 -0.58 24.50 1.46
C LYS A 225 0.53 24.74 0.46
N VAL A 226 0.72 23.78 -0.44
CA VAL A 226 1.75 23.79 -1.48
C VAL A 226 1.08 23.44 -2.79
N THR A 227 1.59 23.95 -3.92
CA THR A 227 1.12 23.55 -5.25
C THR A 227 2.20 22.74 -5.97
N PRO A 228 1.85 21.82 -6.88
CA PRO A 228 2.83 21.03 -7.63
C PRO A 228 3.84 21.90 -8.40
N GLU A 229 3.40 23.05 -8.92
CA GLU A 229 4.24 23.98 -9.68
C GLU A 229 5.33 24.58 -8.81
N SER A 230 5.02 24.89 -7.55
CA SER A 230 6.00 25.39 -6.58
C SER A 230 7.09 24.37 -6.22
N LEU A 231 6.81 23.09 -6.45
CA LEU A 231 7.76 21.98 -6.26
C LEU A 231 8.51 21.62 -7.55
N GLY A 232 8.17 22.25 -8.68
CA GLY A 232 8.75 21.94 -10.00
C GLY A 232 8.38 20.55 -10.50
N VAL A 233 7.21 20.02 -10.12
CA VAL A 233 6.76 18.68 -10.50
C VAL A 233 5.58 18.76 -11.46
N ASP A 234 5.70 18.01 -12.56
CA ASP A 234 4.59 17.79 -13.50
C ASP A 234 3.76 16.57 -13.07
N LEU A 235 2.44 16.78 -13.00
CA LEU A 235 1.44 15.77 -12.66
C LEU A 235 0.54 15.41 -13.85
N ALA A 236 0.93 15.79 -15.07
CA ALA A 236 0.23 15.37 -16.28
C ALA A 236 0.15 13.82 -16.36
N PRO A 237 -1.03 13.24 -16.61
CA PRO A 237 -1.17 11.80 -16.76
C PRO A 237 -0.46 11.33 -18.04
N VAL A 238 0.26 10.22 -17.93
CA VAL A 238 0.92 9.54 -19.04
C VAL A 238 0.01 8.44 -19.61
N LEU A 239 -0.89 7.91 -18.79
CA LEU A 239 -1.84 6.85 -19.10
C LEU A 239 -3.25 7.43 -19.32
N GLU A 240 -3.97 6.83 -20.27
CA GLU A 240 -5.37 7.13 -20.53
C GLU A 240 -6.24 5.94 -20.11
N THR A 241 -7.27 6.18 -19.29
CA THR A 241 -8.26 5.15 -18.95
C THR A 241 -9.33 5.08 -20.02
N VAL A 242 -9.32 4.01 -20.83
CA VAL A 242 -10.26 3.81 -21.94
C VAL A 242 -11.68 3.48 -21.45
N GLY A 243 -11.80 2.77 -20.32
CA GLY A 243 -13.09 2.50 -19.70
C GLY A 243 -13.02 1.59 -18.49
N VAL A 244 -14.05 1.67 -17.64
CA VAL A 244 -14.23 0.84 -16.43
C VAL A 244 -15.50 0.01 -16.58
N SER A 245 -15.44 -1.27 -16.18
CA SER A 245 -16.61 -2.16 -16.16
C SER A 245 -16.64 -3.01 -14.89
N GLU A 246 -17.83 -3.39 -14.44
CA GLU A 246 -17.97 -4.30 -13.31
C GLU A 246 -17.54 -5.72 -13.70
N PRO A 247 -16.84 -6.46 -12.81
CA PRO A 247 -16.53 -7.85 -13.07
C PRO A 247 -17.83 -8.68 -13.21
N PRO A 248 -17.81 -9.76 -14.01
CA PRO A 248 -18.99 -10.60 -14.18
C PRO A 248 -19.45 -11.15 -12.84
N LYS A 249 -20.75 -11.05 -12.57
CA LYS A 249 -21.35 -11.59 -11.35
C LYS A 249 -21.08 -13.10 -11.30
N ARG A 250 -20.59 -13.58 -10.15
CA ARG A 250 -20.37 -15.01 -9.92
C ARG A 250 -21.68 -15.76 -10.18
N VAL A 251 -21.64 -16.72 -11.11
CA VAL A 251 -22.74 -17.66 -11.33
C VAL A 251 -22.72 -18.68 -10.20
N GLY A 252 -23.88 -18.92 -9.57
CA GLY A 252 -23.99 -19.90 -8.48
C GLY A 252 -23.52 -21.29 -8.94
N GLY A 253 -22.74 -21.97 -8.11
CA GLY A 253 -22.28 -23.33 -8.40
C GLY A 253 -23.44 -24.33 -8.49
N GLY A 254 -23.22 -25.43 -9.22
CA GLY A 254 -24.18 -26.53 -9.25
C GLY A 254 -24.26 -27.26 -7.91
N LYS A 255 -25.46 -27.69 -7.51
CA LYS A 255 -25.61 -28.66 -6.40
C LYS A 255 -24.95 -29.98 -6.83
N VAL A 256 -23.93 -30.43 -6.12
CA VAL A 256 -23.34 -31.76 -6.33
C VAL A 256 -24.41 -32.82 -6.04
N ARG A 257 -25.00 -33.38 -7.11
CA ARG A 257 -26.23 -34.20 -7.06
C ARG A 257 -26.05 -35.57 -6.37
N ARG A 258 -24.87 -35.90 -5.87
CA ARG A 258 -24.61 -37.17 -5.17
C ARG A 258 -23.57 -36.99 -4.06
N LEU A 259 -24.00 -36.42 -2.95
CA LEU A 259 -23.37 -36.73 -1.67
C LEU A 259 -24.44 -37.39 -0.83
N LYS A 260 -24.64 -38.71 -1.06
CA LYS A 260 -25.44 -39.51 -0.14
C LYS A 260 -24.78 -39.38 1.23
N ARG A 261 -25.51 -38.87 2.22
CA ARG A 261 -25.07 -38.77 3.63
C ARG A 261 -24.62 -40.10 4.22
N ASP A 262 -24.92 -41.22 3.55
CA ASP A 262 -24.62 -42.59 3.96
C ASP A 262 -23.29 -43.14 3.43
N LEU A 263 -22.48 -42.32 2.75
CA LEU A 263 -21.15 -42.74 2.28
C LEU A 263 -20.10 -42.60 3.39
N ARG A 264 -19.19 -43.58 3.49
CA ARG A 264 -18.01 -43.50 4.35
C ARG A 264 -17.22 -42.19 4.06
N PRO A 265 -16.72 -41.47 5.09
CA PRO A 265 -16.02 -40.19 4.92
C PRO A 265 -14.88 -40.19 3.89
N SER A 266 -14.20 -41.33 3.70
CA SER A 266 -13.11 -41.47 2.72
C SER A 266 -13.58 -41.44 1.26
N ARG A 267 -14.82 -41.85 0.97
CA ARG A 267 -15.38 -41.81 -0.39
C ARG A 267 -15.92 -40.42 -0.69
N TYR A 268 -16.40 -39.74 0.34
CA TYR A 268 -16.80 -38.33 0.27
C TYR A 268 -15.62 -37.42 -0.07
N SER A 269 -14.46 -37.61 0.58
CA SER A 269 -13.25 -36.84 0.25
C SER A 269 -12.78 -37.11 -1.17
N LEU A 270 -12.78 -38.38 -1.61
CA LEU A 270 -12.34 -38.76 -2.95
C LEU A 270 -13.22 -38.17 -4.06
N ASP A 271 -14.55 -38.18 -3.87
CA ASP A 271 -15.49 -37.62 -4.85
C ASP A 271 -15.39 -36.08 -4.90
N LEU A 272 -15.14 -35.42 -3.77
CA LEU A 272 -14.84 -33.98 -3.74
C LEU A 272 -13.52 -33.64 -4.43
N THR A 273 -12.44 -34.39 -4.15
CA THR A 273 -11.15 -34.19 -4.82
C THR A 273 -11.27 -34.39 -6.32
N ARG A 274 -12.06 -35.36 -6.78
CA ARG A 274 -12.33 -35.58 -8.20
C ARG A 274 -13.06 -34.40 -8.85
N ILE A 275 -14.10 -33.87 -8.20
CA ILE A 275 -14.84 -32.70 -8.70
C ILE A 275 -13.94 -31.47 -8.74
N LEU A 276 -13.17 -31.23 -7.67
CA LEU A 276 -12.22 -30.13 -7.62
C LEU A 276 -11.16 -30.26 -8.71
N ASN A 277 -10.61 -31.45 -8.94
CA ASN A 277 -9.60 -31.67 -9.97
C ASN A 277 -10.18 -31.68 -11.40
N SER A 278 -11.44 -32.05 -11.60
CA SER A 278 -12.09 -32.01 -12.92
C SER A 278 -12.50 -30.59 -13.34
N ASP A 279 -12.79 -29.71 -12.36
CA ASP A 279 -13.19 -28.32 -12.59
C ASP A 279 -11.98 -27.36 -12.65
N ILE A 280 -10.74 -27.84 -12.46
CA ILE A 280 -9.53 -27.09 -12.83
C ILE A 280 -9.39 -27.14 -14.35
N GLN A 281 -10.23 -26.35 -15.04
CA GLN A 281 -9.83 -25.82 -16.34
C GLN A 281 -8.78 -24.75 -16.05
N PRO A 282 -7.55 -24.84 -16.61
CA PRO A 282 -6.63 -23.71 -16.54
C PRO A 282 -7.35 -22.51 -17.16
N TYR A 283 -7.50 -21.43 -16.39
CA TYR A 283 -8.04 -20.19 -16.93
C TYR A 283 -7.04 -19.65 -17.96
N VAL A 284 -7.35 -19.85 -19.24
CA VAL A 284 -6.62 -19.24 -20.35
C VAL A 284 -7.32 -17.92 -20.65
N ASP A 285 -6.68 -16.80 -20.33
CA ASP A 285 -7.20 -15.48 -20.70
C ASP A 285 -7.27 -15.40 -22.24
N PRO A 286 -8.46 -15.25 -22.86
CA PRO A 286 -8.59 -15.21 -24.30
C PRO A 286 -7.88 -14.00 -24.94
N HIS A 287 -7.45 -13.03 -24.14
CA HIS A 287 -6.70 -11.85 -24.59
C HIS A 287 -5.19 -11.93 -24.37
N ASN A 288 -4.66 -12.98 -23.73
CA ASN A 288 -3.22 -13.13 -23.51
C ASN A 288 -2.73 -14.49 -24.04
N GLN A 289 -2.55 -14.59 -25.36
CA GLN A 289 -1.94 -15.76 -26.00
C GLN A 289 -0.39 -15.70 -25.93
N MET A 290 0.20 -15.81 -24.75
CA MET A 290 1.60 -16.23 -24.67
C MET A 290 1.68 -17.75 -24.81
N ARG A 291 2.17 -18.22 -25.96
CA ARG A 291 2.58 -19.61 -26.15
C ARG A 291 3.76 -19.90 -25.23
N VAL A 292 3.52 -20.71 -24.20
CA VAL A 292 4.61 -21.32 -23.41
C VAL A 292 5.23 -22.43 -24.27
N LEU A 293 6.50 -22.28 -24.64
CA LEU A 293 7.28 -23.34 -25.29
C LEU A 293 7.51 -24.48 -24.29
N PRO A 294 7.45 -25.75 -24.71
CA PRO A 294 7.32 -26.91 -23.82
C PRO A 294 8.55 -27.30 -22.97
N ASP A 295 9.64 -26.53 -22.95
CA ASP A 295 10.93 -26.98 -22.37
C ASP A 295 11.40 -26.25 -21.10
N VAL A 296 10.51 -25.60 -20.34
CA VAL A 296 10.87 -25.06 -19.02
C VAL A 296 9.80 -25.38 -17.98
N ILE A 297 9.68 -26.66 -17.61
CA ILE A 297 9.02 -27.07 -16.37
C ILE A 297 10.13 -27.40 -15.37
N SER A 298 10.56 -26.39 -14.64
CA SER A 298 11.23 -26.58 -13.35
C SER A 298 10.85 -25.40 -12.45
N SER A 299 10.02 -25.72 -11.45
CA SER A 299 9.82 -25.00 -10.20
C SER A 299 9.41 -23.53 -10.30
N TYR A 300 8.10 -23.25 -10.36
CA TYR A 300 7.49 -22.14 -9.61
C TYR A 300 6.02 -22.47 -9.39
N ASP A 301 5.65 -22.66 -8.13
CA ASP A 301 4.32 -23.05 -7.67
C ASP A 301 3.68 -21.88 -6.92
N SER A 302 2.35 -21.80 -7.00
CA SER A 302 1.41 -20.88 -6.34
C SER A 302 1.33 -19.41 -6.83
N ALA A 303 0.37 -19.13 -7.71
CA ALA A 303 -0.18 -17.80 -7.93
C ALA A 303 -1.41 -17.58 -7.01
N SER A 304 -1.37 -16.52 -6.20
CA SER A 304 -2.44 -16.11 -5.30
C SER A 304 -3.56 -15.39 -6.06
N CYS A 305 -4.79 -15.77 -5.76
CA CYS A 305 -6.00 -15.18 -6.32
C CYS A 305 -6.49 -14.09 -5.35
N TYR A 306 -6.31 -12.82 -5.71
CA TYR A 306 -7.00 -11.69 -5.09
C TYR A 306 -7.72 -10.86 -6.15
N SER A 307 -8.95 -10.46 -5.79
CA SER A 307 -9.87 -9.54 -6.46
C SER A 307 -9.19 -8.53 -7.41
N GLN A 308 -9.23 -8.80 -8.72
CA GLN A 308 -8.78 -7.84 -9.73
C GLN A 308 -9.97 -7.07 -10.33
N THR A 309 -10.02 -5.77 -10.04
CA THR A 309 -10.63 -4.81 -10.96
C THR A 309 -9.65 -4.64 -12.12
N LYS A 310 -9.94 -5.23 -13.29
CA LYS A 310 -9.08 -5.12 -14.48
C LYS A 310 -9.20 -3.69 -15.06
N ALA A 311 -8.14 -2.91 -14.95
CA ALA A 311 -7.92 -1.75 -15.83
C ALA A 311 -7.13 -2.24 -17.06
N VAL A 312 -7.67 -2.02 -18.26
CA VAL A 312 -6.98 -2.33 -19.52
C VAL A 312 -6.17 -1.09 -19.92
N LEU A 313 -4.85 -1.16 -19.80
CA LEU A 313 -3.92 -0.14 -20.29
C LEU A 313 -3.42 -0.57 -21.68
N VAL A 314 -3.50 0.35 -22.65
CA VAL A 314 -3.01 0.15 -24.02
C VAL A 314 -1.78 1.03 -24.20
N GLU A 315 -0.60 0.42 -24.29
CA GLU A 315 0.63 1.12 -24.66
C GLU A 315 0.70 1.30 -26.18
N ARG A 316 1.18 2.48 -26.62
CA ARG A 316 1.64 2.71 -28.00
C ARG A 316 3.09 2.24 -28.11
N GLU A 317 3.34 1.26 -28.96
CA GLU A 317 4.68 0.77 -29.29
C GLU A 317 5.56 1.86 -29.92
N GLN A 318 6.80 1.98 -29.42
CA GLN A 318 8.03 1.97 -30.23
C GLN A 318 9.25 1.59 -29.38
N ILE A 319 9.57 0.29 -29.42
CA ILE A 319 10.88 -0.40 -29.56
C ILE A 319 12.16 0.36 -29.10
N ASP A 320 12.91 -0.23 -28.15
CA ASP A 320 14.27 -0.75 -28.44
C ASP A 320 14.78 -1.70 -27.34
N THR A 321 15.10 -2.92 -27.78
CA THR A 321 15.61 -4.02 -26.97
C THR A 321 17.10 -3.83 -26.74
N VAL A 322 17.53 -3.63 -25.49
CA VAL A 322 18.94 -3.80 -25.11
C VAL A 322 19.07 -5.01 -24.20
N ILE A 323 19.54 -6.10 -24.82
CA ILE A 323 20.02 -7.30 -24.17
C ILE A 323 21.39 -6.97 -23.53
N VAL A 324 21.53 -7.15 -22.22
CA VAL A 324 22.84 -7.43 -21.61
C VAL A 324 22.68 -8.63 -20.66
N PRO A 325 23.31 -9.78 -20.94
CA PRO A 325 23.32 -10.93 -20.06
C PRO A 325 24.57 -10.93 -19.15
N GLN A 326 24.52 -11.80 -18.14
CA GLN A 326 25.63 -12.30 -17.30
C GLN A 326 26.13 -11.38 -16.17
N LEU A 327 25.83 -11.79 -14.93
CA LEU A 327 26.84 -12.37 -14.04
C LEU A 327 26.20 -12.90 -12.74
N ALA A 328 25.98 -14.21 -12.72
CA ALA A 328 26.06 -14.99 -11.48
C ALA A 328 27.47 -15.60 -11.41
N ARG A 329 27.98 -15.77 -10.17
CA ARG A 329 29.21 -16.45 -9.72
C ARG A 329 30.40 -15.52 -9.38
N HIS A 330 30.53 -15.15 -8.11
CA HIS A 330 31.59 -15.60 -7.19
C HIS A 330 31.48 -14.85 -5.85
N PHE A 331 31.42 -15.63 -4.75
CA PHE A 331 31.36 -15.26 -3.32
C PHE A 331 30.02 -14.75 -2.77
#